data_AF-A0A351YXR7-F1
#
_entry.id   AF-A0A351YXR7-F1
#
_cell.length_a   1.000
_cell.length_b   1.000
_cell.length_c   1.000
_cell.angle_alpha   90.00
_cell.angle_beta   90.00
_cell.angle_gamma   90.00
#
_symmetry.space_group_name_H-M   'P 1'
#
loop_
_entity.id
_entity.type
_entity.pdbx_description
1 polymer ?
#
loop_
_entity_poly.entity_id
_entity_poly.type
_entity_poly.pdbx_seq_one_letter_code
_entity_poly.pdbx_strand_id
1 'polypeptide(L)'
;MKKHLIQLGALCMTLTLALASTAWAQNKDDFVLVEGGTFTMGHEEPHQIKYMLPHEVTLTESFYMCIHEVTNKEYEEVMKKNPSKFKGDNRPVDQISWYDAIEYCVQRSLNEGLTPCYKGSRKNGYTCDFSANGYRLPTEAEWEYAARGGKKDALDTDYSGSDDIDRVAWYEDNSGNKTHNVMTKAPNELGIYDMCGNVKEWCWDAWERLDDPSSVTNPTGRSKIDKDTFFILRGGEYDDEPEYCTVFDRSDDAPNRDVIGYGLRVVRTASKADLEAAQEAEKPSEAKKARPALKNKRAQGRAKRK
;
A
#
# COMPACT_ATOMS: atom_id res chain seq x y z
N MET A 1 35.41 -59.50 38.52
CA MET A 1 36.36 -58.37 38.34
C MET A 1 35.63 -57.26 37.59
N LYS A 2 35.59 -56.04 38.16
CA LYS A 2 35.64 -54.69 37.53
C LYS A 2 34.86 -54.50 36.20
N LYS A 3 33.97 -53.52 35.94
CA LYS A 3 33.68 -52.18 36.48
C LYS A 3 32.42 -51.64 35.74
N HIS A 4 31.76 -50.69 36.39
CA HIS A 4 30.81 -49.65 35.96
C HIS A 4 30.49 -49.37 34.47
N LEU A 5 29.21 -49.09 34.19
CA LEU A 5 28.70 -47.93 33.42
C LEU A 5 27.21 -47.75 33.78
N ILE A 6 26.82 -46.90 34.74
CA ILE A 6 26.44 -45.48 34.66
C ILE A 6 25.45 -45.15 33.53
N GLN A 7 24.33 -44.55 33.98
CA GLN A 7 23.12 -44.09 33.30
C GLN A 7 23.37 -43.15 32.11
N LEU A 8 22.40 -43.08 31.20
CA LEU A 8 21.73 -41.81 30.84
C LEU A 8 20.47 -42.10 30.00
N GLY A 9 19.30 -41.93 30.64
CA GLY A 9 18.03 -41.85 29.94
C GLY A 9 17.94 -40.49 29.23
N ALA A 10 17.87 -40.51 27.91
CA ALA A 10 17.59 -39.31 27.12
C ALA A 10 16.12 -38.94 27.31
N LEU A 11 15.88 -37.92 28.13
CA LEU A 11 14.60 -37.23 28.22
C LEU A 11 14.44 -36.40 26.95
N CYS A 12 13.66 -36.89 25.99
CA CYS A 12 13.28 -36.14 24.79
C CYS A 12 12.35 -34.99 25.20
N MET A 13 12.93 -33.83 25.54
CA MET A 13 12.19 -32.58 25.63
C MET A 13 11.90 -32.11 24.20
N THR A 14 10.72 -32.42 23.70
CA THR A 14 10.19 -31.78 22.50
C THR A 14 9.91 -30.31 22.83
N LEU A 15 10.86 -29.45 22.48
CA LEU A 15 10.70 -28.01 22.48
C LEU A 15 9.76 -27.65 21.31
N THR A 16 8.46 -27.63 21.55
CA THR A 16 7.53 -27.01 20.60
C THR A 16 7.76 -25.51 20.66
N LEU A 17 8.59 -24.97 19.76
CA LEU A 17 8.52 -23.56 19.39
C LEU A 17 7.12 -23.34 18.82
N ALA A 18 6.23 -22.78 19.65
CA ALA A 18 5.06 -22.11 19.13
C ALA A 18 5.59 -20.86 18.42
N LEU A 19 5.83 -20.97 17.12
CA LEU A 19 5.79 -19.81 16.24
C LEU A 19 4.41 -19.21 16.44
N ALA A 20 4.33 -18.16 17.24
CA ALA A 20 3.20 -17.25 17.17
C ALA A 20 3.30 -16.62 15.78
N SER A 21 2.69 -17.27 14.79
CA SER A 21 2.32 -16.60 13.56
C SER A 21 1.48 -15.42 14.01
N THR A 22 2.02 -14.22 13.93
CA THR A 22 1.20 -13.03 13.82
C THR A 22 0.42 -13.23 12.54
N ALA A 23 -0.78 -13.79 12.70
CA ALA A 23 -1.81 -13.70 11.70
C ALA A 23 -2.09 -12.20 11.59
N TRP A 24 -1.33 -11.54 10.71
CA TRP A 24 -1.87 -10.40 9.99
C TRP A 24 -3.19 -10.92 9.45
N ALA A 25 -4.28 -10.40 10.01
CA ALA A 25 -5.58 -10.62 9.43
C ALA A 25 -5.40 -10.30 7.95
N GLN A 26 -5.50 -11.33 7.11
CA GLN A 26 -5.68 -11.16 5.68
C GLN A 26 -6.92 -10.28 5.59
N ASN A 27 -6.70 -8.97 5.40
CA ASN A 27 -7.79 -8.05 5.15
C ASN A 27 -8.52 -8.63 3.95
N LYS A 28 -9.82 -8.76 4.09
CA LYS A 28 -10.66 -9.54 3.20
C LYS A 28 -10.82 -8.88 1.81
N ASP A 29 -10.18 -7.73 1.64
CA ASP A 29 -10.07 -6.92 0.44
C ASP A 29 -8.59 -6.51 0.35
N ASP A 30 -8.01 -6.48 -0.85
CA ASP A 30 -6.59 -6.18 -1.14
C ASP A 30 -6.16 -4.74 -0.75
N PHE A 31 -6.43 -4.33 0.48
CA PHE A 31 -6.27 -2.99 1.05
C PHE A 31 -5.62 -3.03 2.43
N VAL A 32 -4.76 -2.06 2.69
CA VAL A 32 -4.19 -1.77 4.01
C VAL A 32 -4.70 -0.44 4.53
N LEU A 33 -4.93 -0.36 5.85
CA LEU A 33 -5.17 0.91 6.52
C LEU A 33 -3.85 1.66 6.68
N VAL A 34 -3.76 2.84 6.08
CA VAL A 34 -2.66 3.78 6.27
C VAL A 34 -3.11 4.79 7.33
N GLU A 35 -2.55 4.66 8.53
CA GLU A 35 -2.86 5.58 9.64
C GLU A 35 -2.33 6.99 9.34
N GLY A 36 -3.16 8.00 9.57
CA GLY A 36 -2.76 9.40 9.43
C GLY A 36 -1.58 9.77 10.32
N GLY A 37 -0.71 10.64 9.81
CA GLY A 37 0.46 11.14 10.51
C GLY A 37 1.13 12.30 9.79
N THR A 38 2.26 12.72 10.35
CA THR A 38 3.09 13.80 9.82
C THR A 38 4.38 13.21 9.27
N PHE A 39 4.80 13.65 8.08
CA PHE A 39 6.06 13.24 7.46
C PHE A 39 6.69 14.40 6.69
N THR A 40 7.96 14.23 6.34
CA THR A 40 8.65 15.12 5.41
C THR A 40 8.45 14.60 3.99
N MET A 41 7.74 15.37 3.16
CA MET A 41 7.54 15.10 1.74
C MET A 41 8.63 15.78 0.92
N GLY A 42 9.15 15.10 -0.11
CA GLY A 42 10.25 15.57 -0.94
C GLY A 42 11.63 15.10 -0.49
N HIS A 43 12.67 15.57 -1.18
CA HIS A 43 14.06 15.15 -0.93
C HIS A 43 15.06 16.28 -1.27
N GLU A 44 16.21 16.32 -0.59
CA GLU A 44 17.29 17.26 -0.91
C GLU A 44 18.20 16.68 -2.00
N GLU A 45 17.72 16.58 -3.24
CA GLU A 45 18.58 16.15 -4.36
C GLU A 45 19.50 17.28 -4.85
N PRO A 46 20.84 17.10 -4.88
CA PRO A 46 21.79 18.13 -5.33
C PRO A 46 21.85 18.31 -6.86
N HIS A 47 21.29 17.39 -7.66
CA HIS A 47 21.57 17.31 -9.10
C HIS A 47 20.34 17.31 -10.03
N GLN A 48 19.12 17.27 -9.49
CA GLN A 48 17.87 17.39 -10.26
C GLN A 48 17.20 18.74 -9.93
N ILE A 49 16.48 19.30 -10.89
CA ILE A 49 15.98 20.68 -10.81
C ILE A 49 14.98 20.81 -9.64
N LYS A 50 15.19 21.83 -8.79
CA LYS A 50 14.48 22.21 -7.55
C LYS A 50 12.94 22.27 -7.62
N TYR A 51 12.24 21.16 -7.82
CA TYR A 51 10.77 21.18 -7.91
C TYR A 51 10.05 20.48 -6.76
N MET A 52 10.78 19.97 -5.77
CA MET A 52 10.23 19.42 -4.54
C MET A 52 11.23 19.49 -3.38
N LEU A 53 11.35 20.67 -2.76
CA LEU A 53 12.12 20.76 -1.52
C LEU A 53 11.39 20.03 -0.38
N PRO A 54 12.14 19.45 0.57
CA PRO A 54 11.55 18.83 1.75
C PRO A 54 10.65 19.80 2.51
N HIS A 55 9.44 19.37 2.86
CA HIS A 55 8.52 20.12 3.71
C HIS A 55 7.61 19.19 4.50
N GLU A 56 7.06 19.71 5.59
CA GLU A 56 6.19 18.93 6.47
C GLU A 56 4.78 18.83 5.89
N VAL A 57 4.27 17.61 5.79
CA VAL A 57 2.88 17.32 5.43
C VAL A 57 2.24 16.54 6.57
N THR A 58 1.05 16.98 7.00
CA THR A 58 0.23 16.26 7.98
C THR A 58 -1.04 15.72 7.34
N LEU A 59 -1.23 14.41 7.38
CA LEU A 59 -2.47 13.73 7.01
C LEU A 59 -3.23 13.39 8.31
N THR A 60 -4.33 14.09 8.58
CA THR A 60 -5.08 13.90 9.84
C THR A 60 -6.03 12.71 9.75
N GLU A 61 -6.49 12.40 8.54
CA GLU A 61 -7.42 11.30 8.28
C GLU A 61 -6.62 10.07 7.86
N SER A 62 -7.04 8.90 8.34
CA SER A 62 -6.51 7.63 7.82
C SER A 62 -7.27 7.25 6.56
N PHE A 63 -6.64 6.47 5.71
CA PHE A 63 -7.22 6.00 4.45
C PHE A 63 -6.82 4.55 4.18
N TYR A 64 -7.63 3.86 3.41
CA TYR A 64 -7.28 2.57 2.86
C TYR A 64 -6.58 2.75 1.53
N MET A 65 -5.47 2.05 1.31
CA MET A 65 -4.78 1.98 0.03
C MET A 65 -4.74 0.54 -0.47
N CYS A 66 -5.01 0.35 -1.76
CA CYS A 66 -4.87 -0.95 -2.41
C CYS A 66 -3.40 -1.42 -2.31
N ILE A 67 -3.16 -2.67 -1.92
CA ILE A 67 -1.79 -3.17 -1.68
C ILE A 67 -1.01 -3.39 -2.97
N HIS A 68 -1.68 -3.41 -4.12
CA HIS A 68 -1.08 -3.47 -5.44
C HIS A 68 -1.75 -2.48 -6.41
N GLU A 69 -1.08 -2.21 -7.54
CA GLU A 69 -1.66 -1.50 -8.69
C GLU A 69 -2.92 -2.23 -9.17
N VAL A 70 -3.91 -1.51 -9.70
CA VAL A 70 -5.11 -2.14 -10.26
C VAL A 70 -4.69 -3.02 -11.44
N THR A 71 -5.12 -4.27 -11.41
CA THR A 71 -4.75 -5.26 -12.42
C THR A 71 -5.60 -5.16 -13.69
N ASN A 72 -5.11 -5.78 -14.76
CA ASN A 72 -5.82 -5.99 -16.02
C ASN A 72 -7.22 -6.57 -15.79
N LYS A 73 -7.31 -7.61 -14.94
CA LYS A 73 -8.56 -8.30 -14.66
C LYS A 73 -9.54 -7.41 -13.91
N GLU A 74 -9.11 -6.75 -12.84
CA GLU A 74 -9.98 -5.84 -12.07
C GLU A 74 -10.50 -4.69 -12.95
N TYR A 75 -9.62 -4.09 -13.76
CA TYR A 75 -10.01 -3.04 -14.68
C TYR A 75 -11.01 -3.53 -15.72
N GLU A 76 -10.80 -4.71 -16.31
CA GLU A 76 -11.71 -5.31 -17.28
C GLU A 76 -13.07 -5.68 -16.67
N GLU A 77 -13.08 -6.19 -15.44
CA GLU A 77 -14.30 -6.50 -14.72
C GLU A 77 -15.15 -5.26 -14.45
N VAL A 78 -14.53 -4.12 -14.12
CA VAL A 78 -15.25 -2.86 -13.87
C VAL A 78 -15.63 -2.15 -15.17
N MET A 79 -14.68 -1.97 -16.09
CA MET A 79 -14.80 -1.10 -17.26
C MET A 79 -15.27 -1.83 -18.52
N LYS A 80 -15.33 -3.16 -18.49
CA LYS A 80 -15.71 -4.03 -19.62
C LYS A 80 -14.82 -3.85 -20.86
N LYS A 81 -13.60 -3.34 -20.66
CA LYS A 81 -12.54 -3.17 -21.64
C LYS A 81 -11.19 -3.32 -20.95
N ASN A 82 -10.17 -3.73 -21.69
CA ASN A 82 -8.80 -3.80 -21.22
C ASN A 82 -7.89 -3.08 -22.24
N PRO A 83 -7.46 -1.84 -21.97
CA PRO A 83 -6.62 -1.07 -22.89
C PRO A 83 -5.16 -1.51 -22.90
N SER A 84 -4.73 -2.30 -21.90
CA SER A 84 -3.31 -2.56 -21.65
C SER A 84 -2.50 -3.03 -22.84
N LYS A 85 -1.26 -2.55 -22.94
CA LYS A 85 -0.30 -3.10 -23.89
C LYS A 85 0.10 -4.51 -23.49
N PHE A 86 0.40 -4.70 -22.22
CA PHE A 86 0.92 -5.96 -21.68
C PHE A 86 -0.20 -6.76 -21.02
N LYS A 87 -0.72 -7.76 -21.74
CA LYS A 87 -1.85 -8.58 -21.28
C LYS A 87 -1.46 -9.59 -20.21
N GLY A 88 -2.35 -9.77 -19.23
CA GLY A 88 -2.35 -10.87 -18.28
C GLY A 88 -3.10 -10.48 -17.02
N ASP A 89 -3.95 -11.37 -16.49
CA ASP A 89 -4.93 -11.04 -15.43
C ASP A 89 -4.33 -10.27 -14.24
N ASN A 90 -3.14 -10.65 -13.79
CA ASN A 90 -2.48 -10.08 -12.61
C ASN A 90 -1.42 -9.02 -12.95
N ARG A 91 -1.30 -8.59 -14.21
CA ARG A 91 -0.45 -7.45 -14.58
C ARG A 91 -1.19 -6.15 -14.29
N PRO A 92 -0.50 -5.06 -13.94
CA PRO A 92 -1.16 -3.78 -13.79
C PRO A 92 -1.84 -3.37 -15.09
N VAL A 93 -3.02 -2.76 -14.97
CA VAL A 93 -3.58 -2.04 -16.11
C VAL A 93 -2.65 -0.88 -16.46
N ASP A 94 -2.44 -0.67 -17.75
CA ASP A 94 -1.61 0.38 -18.30
C ASP A 94 -2.31 0.99 -19.52
N GLN A 95 -1.71 2.02 -20.11
CA GLN A 95 -2.29 2.73 -21.24
C GLN A 95 -3.66 3.32 -20.92
N ILE A 96 -3.76 3.94 -19.74
CA ILE A 96 -4.94 4.68 -19.31
C ILE A 96 -4.61 6.14 -19.04
N SER A 97 -5.54 7.02 -19.36
CA SER A 97 -5.44 8.43 -19.02
C SER A 97 -5.89 8.72 -17.60
N TRP A 98 -5.51 9.88 -17.05
CA TRP A 98 -6.00 10.35 -15.75
C TRP A 98 -7.54 10.32 -15.67
N TYR A 99 -8.21 10.69 -16.77
CA TYR A 99 -9.67 10.61 -16.86
C TYR A 99 -10.20 9.17 -16.82
N ASP A 100 -9.53 8.21 -17.48
CA ASP A 100 -9.90 6.80 -17.42
C ASP A 100 -9.74 6.24 -16.00
N ALA A 101 -8.71 6.71 -15.27
CA ALA A 101 -8.44 6.31 -13.89
C ALA A 101 -9.54 6.83 -12.92
N ILE A 102 -9.98 8.07 -13.11
CA ILE A 102 -11.15 8.63 -12.40
C ILE A 102 -12.42 7.86 -12.72
N GLU A 103 -12.67 7.59 -14.00
CA GLU A 103 -13.87 6.88 -14.43
C GLU A 103 -13.90 5.45 -13.87
N TYR A 104 -12.74 4.77 -13.79
CA TYR A 104 -12.61 3.50 -13.07
C TYR A 104 -13.01 3.64 -11.59
N CYS A 105 -12.48 4.64 -10.88
CA CYS A 105 -12.83 4.89 -9.48
C CYS A 105 -14.35 5.10 -9.29
N VAL A 106 -14.98 5.89 -10.18
CA VAL A 106 -16.43 6.13 -10.16
C VAL A 106 -17.20 4.83 -10.40
N GLN A 107 -16.86 4.08 -11.44
CA GLN A 107 -17.59 2.86 -11.81
C GLN A 107 -17.41 1.75 -10.76
N ARG A 108 -16.21 1.56 -10.23
CA ARG A 108 -15.97 0.62 -9.14
C ARG A 108 -16.80 0.97 -7.91
N SER A 109 -16.84 2.26 -7.54
CA SER A 109 -17.68 2.73 -6.43
C SER A 109 -19.15 2.40 -6.64
N LEU A 110 -19.70 2.67 -7.83
CA LEU A 110 -21.10 2.38 -8.15
C LEU A 110 -21.41 0.88 -8.15
N ASN A 111 -20.52 0.06 -8.72
CA ASN A 111 -20.68 -1.40 -8.77
C ASN A 111 -20.72 -2.02 -7.37
N GLU A 112 -20.02 -1.42 -6.41
CA GLU A 112 -19.97 -1.87 -5.01
C GLU A 112 -20.97 -1.15 -4.10
N GLY A 113 -21.84 -0.28 -4.65
CA GLY A 113 -22.87 0.44 -3.89
C GLY A 113 -22.35 1.55 -2.99
N LEU A 114 -21.14 2.05 -3.27
CA LEU A 114 -20.50 3.16 -2.57
C LEU A 114 -20.89 4.52 -3.19
N THR A 115 -20.72 5.60 -2.43
CA THR A 115 -20.89 6.97 -2.95
C THR A 115 -19.61 7.40 -3.67
N PRO A 116 -19.64 7.68 -4.99
CA PRO A 116 -18.43 8.09 -5.71
C PRO A 116 -17.84 9.40 -5.17
N CYS A 117 -16.51 9.44 -5.06
CA CYS A 117 -15.79 10.66 -4.69
C CYS A 117 -15.83 11.72 -5.79
N TYR A 118 -15.88 11.32 -7.06
CA TYR A 118 -15.79 12.26 -8.17
C TYR A 118 -17.15 12.68 -8.73
N LYS A 119 -17.27 13.99 -9.02
CA LYS A 119 -18.40 14.58 -9.75
C LYS A 119 -17.86 15.43 -10.89
N GLY A 120 -18.50 15.40 -12.06
CA GLY A 120 -18.08 16.20 -13.21
C GLY A 120 -17.98 15.39 -14.49
N SER A 121 -17.13 15.85 -15.40
CA SER A 121 -16.89 15.18 -16.70
C SER A 121 -15.56 15.63 -17.29
N ARG A 122 -15.02 14.87 -18.24
CA ARG A 122 -13.80 15.26 -19.00
C ARG A 122 -13.88 16.67 -19.60
N LYS A 123 -15.08 17.16 -19.97
CA LYS A 123 -15.28 18.50 -20.56
C LYS A 123 -15.26 19.63 -19.54
N ASN A 124 -15.84 19.42 -18.37
CA ASN A 124 -16.07 20.47 -17.36
C ASN A 124 -15.10 20.35 -16.17
N GLY A 125 -14.20 19.36 -16.20
CA GLY A 125 -13.38 18.97 -15.06
C GLY A 125 -14.13 18.08 -14.08
N TYR A 126 -13.37 17.51 -13.16
CA TYR A 126 -13.87 16.73 -12.03
C TYR A 126 -13.59 17.47 -10.72
N THR A 127 -14.46 17.29 -9.73
CA THR A 127 -14.20 17.63 -8.33
C THR A 127 -14.19 16.36 -7.49
N CYS A 128 -13.37 16.35 -6.44
CA CYS A 128 -13.28 15.23 -5.49
C CYS A 128 -13.94 15.60 -4.16
N ASP A 129 -14.88 14.78 -3.72
CA ASP A 129 -15.47 14.79 -2.38
C ASP A 129 -14.71 13.79 -1.49
N PHE A 130 -13.72 14.29 -0.77
CA PHE A 130 -12.87 13.47 0.13
C PHE A 130 -13.63 12.92 1.34
N SER A 131 -14.87 13.36 1.59
CA SER A 131 -15.74 12.83 2.64
C SER A 131 -16.58 11.63 2.20
N ALA A 132 -16.65 11.36 0.89
CA ALA A 132 -17.36 10.22 0.35
C ALA A 132 -16.60 8.90 0.63
N ASN A 133 -17.33 7.79 0.67
CA ASN A 133 -16.78 6.48 1.02
C ASN A 133 -16.38 5.61 -0.19
N GLY A 134 -16.47 6.17 -1.40
CA GLY A 134 -16.08 5.52 -2.66
C GLY A 134 -14.57 5.53 -2.91
N TYR A 135 -14.19 4.93 -4.02
CA TYR A 135 -12.82 4.90 -4.52
C TYR A 135 -12.43 6.23 -5.15
N ARG A 136 -11.15 6.56 -5.02
CA ARG A 136 -10.48 7.69 -5.66
C ARG A 136 -9.01 7.39 -5.90
N LEU A 137 -8.37 8.21 -6.73
CA LEU A 137 -6.91 8.27 -6.78
C LEU A 137 -6.36 8.81 -5.45
N PRO A 138 -5.15 8.38 -5.04
CA PRO A 138 -4.45 9.01 -3.94
C PRO A 138 -4.15 10.48 -4.27
N THR A 139 -4.08 11.33 -3.25
CA THR A 139 -3.33 12.58 -3.41
C THR A 139 -1.85 12.26 -3.54
N GLU A 140 -1.06 13.15 -4.12
CA GLU A 140 0.38 12.97 -4.22
C GLU A 140 1.02 12.77 -2.84
N ALA A 141 0.54 13.50 -1.83
CA ALA A 141 0.98 13.36 -0.46
C ALA A 141 0.59 12.02 0.17
N GLU A 142 -0.63 11.53 -0.06
CA GLU A 142 -1.04 10.20 0.40
C GLU A 142 -0.21 9.10 -0.25
N TRP A 143 0.10 9.25 -1.54
CA TRP A 143 0.94 8.32 -2.29
C TRP A 143 2.35 8.25 -1.69
N GLU A 144 3.04 9.38 -1.55
CA GLU A 144 4.41 9.40 -1.02
C GLU A 144 4.46 8.95 0.44
N TYR A 145 3.48 9.36 1.25
CA TYR A 145 3.38 8.93 2.63
C TYR A 145 3.27 7.41 2.75
N ALA A 146 2.41 6.79 1.94
CA ALA A 146 2.27 5.33 1.92
C ALA A 146 3.50 4.64 1.32
N ALA A 147 4.14 5.23 0.30
CA ALA A 147 5.37 4.71 -0.29
C ALA A 147 6.54 4.69 0.70
N ARG A 148 6.59 5.67 1.62
CA ARG A 148 7.57 5.75 2.71
C ARG A 148 7.25 4.87 3.92
N GLY A 149 6.19 4.06 3.88
CA GLY A 149 5.81 3.17 4.99
C GLY A 149 4.90 3.83 6.05
N GLY A 150 4.41 5.04 5.80
CA GLY A 150 3.47 5.75 6.68
C GLY A 150 4.06 6.09 8.05
N LYS A 151 3.26 6.01 9.12
CA LYS A 151 3.69 6.36 10.48
C LYS A 151 4.62 5.32 11.12
N LYS A 152 4.61 4.09 10.60
CA LYS A 152 5.10 2.92 11.32
C LYS A 152 6.51 2.55 10.87
N ASP A 153 7.50 2.80 11.72
CA ASP A 153 8.89 2.37 11.52
C ASP A 153 9.41 2.67 10.10
N ALA A 154 8.95 3.79 9.52
CA ALA A 154 9.27 4.21 8.16
C ALA A 154 10.78 4.22 7.95
N LEU A 155 11.23 3.49 6.94
CA LEU A 155 12.63 3.53 6.53
C LEU A 155 12.87 4.81 5.73
N ASP A 156 14.01 5.46 6.01
CA ASP A 156 14.49 6.57 5.22
C ASP A 156 15.30 5.99 4.04
N THR A 157 14.57 5.51 3.03
CA THR A 157 15.12 4.86 1.84
C THR A 157 14.60 5.53 0.57
N ASP A 158 15.40 5.47 -0.49
CA ASP A 158 15.06 6.11 -1.77
C ASP A 158 13.93 5.36 -2.50
N TYR A 159 13.82 4.05 -2.28
CA TYR A 159 12.76 3.20 -2.81
C TYR A 159 11.88 2.65 -1.70
N SER A 160 10.65 2.30 -2.03
CA SER A 160 9.64 1.86 -1.06
C SER A 160 10.05 0.54 -0.40
N GLY A 161 10.43 0.60 0.87
CA GLY A 161 10.83 -0.55 1.70
C GLY A 161 12.29 -1.00 1.57
N SER A 162 13.13 -0.37 0.73
CA SER A 162 14.54 -0.72 0.58
C SER A 162 15.35 0.31 -0.22
N ASP A 163 16.65 0.42 0.02
CA ASP A 163 17.58 1.12 -0.91
C ASP A 163 18.08 0.23 -2.05
N ASP A 164 17.74 -1.06 -2.04
CA ASP A 164 18.08 -2.00 -3.11
C ASP A 164 16.87 -2.15 -4.05
N ILE A 165 16.87 -1.33 -5.10
CA ILE A 165 15.78 -1.24 -6.10
C ILE A 165 15.43 -2.62 -6.70
N ASP A 166 16.40 -3.51 -6.88
CA ASP A 166 16.18 -4.84 -7.45
C ASP A 166 15.25 -5.70 -6.60
N ARG A 167 15.17 -5.42 -5.29
CA ARG A 167 14.27 -6.15 -4.38
C ARG A 167 12.83 -5.68 -4.47
N VAL A 168 12.61 -4.41 -4.80
CA VAL A 168 11.32 -3.72 -4.59
C VAL A 168 10.65 -3.26 -5.88
N ALA A 169 11.38 -3.20 -7.00
CA ALA A 169 10.86 -2.65 -8.25
C ALA A 169 11.13 -3.50 -9.49
N TRP A 170 10.22 -3.40 -10.45
CA TRP A 170 10.46 -3.76 -11.85
C TRP A 170 10.76 -2.50 -12.65
N TYR A 171 11.99 -2.34 -13.12
CA TYR A 171 12.46 -1.11 -13.80
C TYR A 171 13.31 -1.48 -15.02
N GLU A 172 13.85 -0.51 -15.77
CA GLU A 172 14.49 -0.72 -17.07
C GLU A 172 15.45 -1.93 -17.11
N ASP A 173 16.35 -2.05 -16.12
CA ASP A 173 17.40 -3.10 -16.13
C ASP A 173 16.87 -4.52 -15.91
N ASN A 174 15.78 -4.68 -15.14
CA ASN A 174 15.32 -6.00 -14.69
C ASN A 174 13.94 -6.40 -15.20
N SER A 175 13.17 -5.47 -15.80
CA SER A 175 11.83 -5.73 -16.29
C SER A 175 11.81 -6.58 -17.58
N GLY A 176 12.89 -6.51 -18.37
CA GLY A 176 12.91 -7.07 -19.72
C GLY A 176 11.91 -6.37 -20.65
N ASN A 177 11.76 -5.05 -20.49
CA ASN A 177 10.92 -4.16 -21.30
C ASN A 177 9.44 -4.59 -21.34
N LYS A 178 8.89 -4.85 -20.15
CA LYS A 178 7.46 -5.11 -19.93
C LYS A 178 7.09 -4.98 -18.46
N THR A 179 5.80 -4.76 -18.21
CA THR A 179 5.23 -4.90 -16.86
C THR A 179 5.37 -6.34 -16.33
N HIS A 180 5.10 -6.55 -15.06
CA HIS A 180 5.08 -7.87 -14.43
C HIS A 180 3.81 -8.06 -13.61
N ASN A 181 3.59 -9.29 -13.16
CA ASN A 181 2.48 -9.53 -12.25
C ASN A 181 2.72 -8.74 -10.96
N VAL A 182 1.68 -8.11 -10.44
CA VAL A 182 1.73 -7.39 -9.17
C VAL A 182 2.14 -8.33 -8.03
N MET A 183 2.71 -7.75 -6.96
CA MET A 183 3.13 -8.44 -5.74
C MET A 183 4.17 -9.55 -5.99
N THR A 184 5.08 -9.32 -6.94
CA THR A 184 6.20 -10.25 -7.23
C THR A 184 7.57 -9.75 -6.76
N LYS A 185 7.64 -8.48 -6.33
CA LYS A 185 8.77 -7.89 -5.60
C LYS A 185 8.43 -7.80 -4.10
N ALA A 186 9.38 -7.37 -3.28
CA ALA A 186 9.15 -7.19 -1.85
C ALA A 186 8.26 -5.96 -1.57
N PRO A 187 7.36 -6.02 -0.57
CA PRO A 187 6.57 -4.87 -0.17
C PRO A 187 7.34 -3.96 0.81
N ASN A 188 6.78 -2.78 1.06
CA ASN A 188 7.22 -1.89 2.15
C ASN A 188 6.67 -2.30 3.52
N GLU A 189 6.91 -1.48 4.54
CA GLU A 189 6.56 -1.70 5.96
C GLU A 189 5.05 -1.84 6.20
N LEU A 190 4.24 -1.28 5.32
CA LEU A 190 2.78 -1.38 5.33
C LEU A 190 2.27 -2.62 4.58
N GLY A 191 3.14 -3.37 3.90
CA GLY A 191 2.74 -4.49 3.06
C GLY A 191 2.23 -4.06 1.68
N ILE A 192 2.57 -2.85 1.22
CA ILE A 192 2.20 -2.34 -0.10
C ILE A 192 3.32 -2.68 -1.07
N TYR A 193 2.95 -3.24 -2.22
CA TYR A 193 3.83 -3.71 -3.27
C TYR A 193 3.84 -2.73 -4.44
N ASP A 194 4.91 -2.79 -5.22
CA ASP A 194 5.02 -2.10 -6.51
C ASP A 194 4.76 -0.59 -6.39
N MET A 195 5.19 0.03 -5.29
CA MET A 195 5.21 1.50 -5.15
C MET A 195 6.40 2.12 -5.91
N CYS A 196 7.31 1.28 -6.42
CA CYS A 196 8.43 1.66 -7.27
C CYS A 196 8.46 0.74 -8.49
N GLY A 197 8.57 1.30 -9.69
CA GLY A 197 8.58 0.60 -10.97
C GLY A 197 7.22 -0.01 -11.36
N ASN A 198 7.27 -0.98 -12.28
CA ASN A 198 6.14 -1.65 -12.92
C ASN A 198 5.27 -0.68 -13.76
N VAL A 199 4.39 0.12 -13.17
CA VAL A 199 3.71 1.24 -13.86
C VAL A 199 3.74 2.51 -13.03
N LYS A 200 3.83 3.67 -13.70
CA LYS A 200 3.58 4.95 -13.04
C LYS A 200 2.13 5.04 -12.61
N GLU A 201 1.89 5.59 -11.42
CA GLU A 201 0.56 5.67 -10.85
C GLU A 201 0.01 7.11 -10.90
N TRP A 202 -1.13 7.29 -11.58
CA TRP A 202 -1.83 8.57 -11.61
C TRP A 202 -2.27 8.99 -10.20
N CYS A 203 -1.91 10.21 -9.81
CA CYS A 203 -2.39 10.87 -8.60
C CYS A 203 -3.50 11.89 -8.92
N TRP A 204 -4.27 12.27 -7.90
CA TRP A 204 -5.30 13.30 -8.04
C TRP A 204 -4.73 14.69 -8.36
N ASP A 205 -3.56 15.01 -7.79
CA ASP A 205 -2.97 16.33 -7.83
C ASP A 205 -2.54 16.73 -9.25
N ALA A 206 -2.85 17.97 -9.61
CA ALA A 206 -2.24 18.58 -10.77
C ALA A 206 -0.82 19.04 -10.44
N TRP A 207 0.05 18.99 -11.43
CA TRP A 207 1.42 19.43 -11.28
C TRP A 207 1.51 20.91 -10.90
N GLU A 208 2.34 21.16 -9.89
CA GLU A 208 2.73 22.48 -9.45
C GLU A 208 4.18 22.47 -8.97
N ARG A 209 4.84 23.63 -9.11
CA ARG A 209 6.21 23.82 -8.62
C ARG A 209 6.20 24.00 -7.10
N LEU A 210 7.01 23.18 -6.41
CA LEU A 210 7.21 23.27 -4.97
C LEU A 210 8.63 23.77 -4.66
N ASP A 211 8.92 25.00 -5.09
CA ASP A 211 10.24 25.62 -4.97
C ASP A 211 10.54 26.15 -3.53
N ASP A 212 9.49 26.46 -2.75
CA ASP A 212 9.55 26.91 -1.35
C ASP A 212 8.27 26.50 -0.60
N PRO A 213 8.04 25.20 -0.41
CA PRO A 213 6.79 24.71 0.14
C PRO A 213 6.71 24.97 1.65
N SER A 214 5.60 25.58 2.09
CA SER A 214 5.25 25.67 3.51
C SER A 214 4.70 24.34 4.02
N SER A 215 4.70 24.13 5.33
CA SER A 215 3.98 23.01 5.92
C SER A 215 2.50 23.03 5.58
N VAL A 216 1.92 21.88 5.24
CA VAL A 216 0.52 21.75 4.83
C VAL A 216 -0.20 20.63 5.60
N THR A 217 -1.52 20.75 5.73
CA THR A 217 -2.38 19.73 6.36
C THR A 217 -3.44 19.29 5.36
N ASN A 218 -3.53 17.98 5.12
CA ASN A 218 -4.42 17.34 4.15
C ASN A 218 -4.40 18.04 2.77
N PRO A 219 -3.23 18.15 2.11
CA PRO A 219 -3.17 18.72 0.77
C PRO A 219 -4.02 17.89 -0.20
N THR A 220 -4.86 18.56 -0.97
CA THR A 220 -5.81 17.96 -1.95
C THR A 220 -5.57 18.45 -3.38
N GLY A 221 -4.37 18.98 -3.62
CA GLY A 221 -3.99 19.62 -4.88
C GLY A 221 -4.80 20.88 -5.21
N ARG A 222 -4.56 21.45 -6.40
CA ARG A 222 -5.33 22.57 -6.92
C ARG A 222 -6.73 22.14 -7.38
N SER A 223 -7.72 22.98 -7.11
CA SER A 223 -9.13 22.72 -7.45
C SER A 223 -9.53 23.05 -8.90
N LYS A 224 -8.64 23.69 -9.68
CA LYS A 224 -8.97 24.19 -11.02
C LYS A 224 -8.11 23.53 -12.10
N ILE A 225 -8.80 22.77 -12.96
CA ILE A 225 -8.27 22.11 -14.14
C ILE A 225 -8.47 23.04 -15.34
N ASP A 226 -7.39 23.66 -15.79
CA ASP A 226 -7.34 24.40 -17.06
C ASP A 226 -6.78 23.51 -18.18
N LYS A 227 -6.89 23.93 -19.45
CA LYS A 227 -6.49 23.13 -20.63
C LYS A 227 -5.01 22.71 -20.68
N ASP A 228 -4.15 23.41 -19.94
CA ASP A 228 -2.70 23.19 -19.90
C ASP A 228 -2.27 22.57 -18.55
N THR A 229 -3.22 21.94 -17.83
CA THR A 229 -2.95 21.29 -16.54
C THR A 229 -2.37 19.90 -16.78
N PHE A 230 -1.22 19.64 -16.20
CA PHE A 230 -0.61 18.31 -16.12
C PHE A 230 -0.96 17.70 -14.77
N PHE A 231 -1.01 16.37 -14.69
CA PHE A 231 -1.32 15.64 -13.46
C PHE A 231 -0.17 14.77 -13.05
N ILE A 232 -0.01 14.60 -11.75
CA ILE A 232 1.12 13.89 -11.17
C ILE A 232 1.00 12.39 -11.44
N LEU A 233 2.15 11.81 -11.77
CA LEU A 233 2.45 10.39 -11.85
C LEU A 233 3.59 10.09 -10.88
N ARG A 234 3.52 8.99 -10.14
CA ARG A 234 4.53 8.60 -9.15
C ARG A 234 5.02 7.17 -9.35
N GLY A 235 6.18 6.87 -8.77
CA GLY A 235 6.73 5.52 -8.61
C GLY A 235 7.63 5.02 -9.73
N GLY A 236 7.67 5.67 -10.89
CA GLY A 236 8.40 5.17 -12.06
C GLY A 236 7.68 3.98 -12.73
N GLU A 237 8.18 3.54 -13.88
CA GLU A 237 7.63 2.39 -14.61
C GLU A 237 8.70 1.37 -15.03
N TYR A 238 8.25 0.27 -15.64
CA TYR A 238 9.11 -0.83 -16.08
C TYR A 238 10.24 -0.44 -17.04
N ASP A 239 10.18 0.71 -17.71
CA ASP A 239 11.15 1.21 -18.69
C ASP A 239 11.92 2.44 -18.19
N ASP A 240 11.72 2.83 -16.92
CA ASP A 240 12.43 3.96 -16.32
C ASP A 240 13.77 3.53 -15.70
N GLU A 241 14.74 4.44 -15.77
CA GLU A 241 15.98 4.36 -15.01
C GLU A 241 15.69 4.40 -13.48
N PRO A 242 16.58 3.83 -12.64
CA PRO A 242 16.39 3.79 -11.19
C PRO A 242 16.06 5.15 -10.55
N GLU A 243 16.69 6.23 -11.01
CA GLU A 243 16.50 7.58 -10.46
C GLU A 243 15.05 8.09 -10.56
N TYR A 244 14.27 7.60 -11.53
CA TYR A 244 12.85 7.96 -11.71
C TYR A 244 11.89 7.01 -10.96
N CYS A 245 12.41 5.97 -10.31
CA CYS A 245 11.62 5.01 -9.53
C CYS A 245 11.60 5.32 -8.03
N THR A 246 12.19 6.44 -7.60
CA THR A 246 12.29 6.81 -6.18
C THR A 246 10.92 7.23 -5.61
N VAL A 247 10.78 7.15 -4.29
CA VAL A 247 9.54 7.54 -3.59
C VAL A 247 9.24 9.05 -3.68
N PHE A 248 10.23 9.86 -4.05
CA PHE A 248 10.13 11.32 -4.15
C PHE A 248 10.19 11.84 -5.60
N ASP A 249 10.51 11.00 -6.60
CA ASP A 249 10.45 11.43 -8.00
C ASP A 249 9.01 11.82 -8.36
N ARG A 250 8.90 12.87 -9.18
CA ARG A 250 7.63 13.39 -9.67
C ARG A 250 7.68 13.40 -11.19
N SER A 251 6.82 12.59 -11.78
CA SER A 251 6.48 12.70 -13.19
C SER A 251 5.14 13.41 -13.36
N ASP A 252 4.89 13.93 -14.55
CA ASP A 252 3.60 14.49 -14.91
C ASP A 252 3.31 14.33 -16.40
N ASP A 253 2.02 14.25 -16.75
CA ASP A 253 1.59 14.32 -18.15
C ASP A 253 0.18 14.95 -18.25
N ALA A 254 -0.22 15.30 -19.46
CA ALA A 254 -1.56 15.83 -19.72
C ALA A 254 -2.64 14.77 -19.42
N PRO A 255 -3.82 15.16 -18.91
CA PRO A 255 -4.82 14.23 -18.36
C PRO A 255 -5.49 13.32 -19.39
N ASN A 256 -5.28 13.58 -20.69
CA ASN A 256 -5.81 12.80 -21.80
C ASN A 256 -4.78 11.83 -22.41
N ARG A 257 -3.58 11.75 -21.83
CA ARG A 257 -2.49 10.91 -22.32
C ARG A 257 -2.64 9.50 -21.74
N ASP A 258 -2.71 8.52 -22.62
CA ASP A 258 -2.84 7.10 -22.33
C ASP A 258 -1.58 6.37 -22.80
N VAL A 259 -0.48 6.56 -22.07
CA VAL A 259 0.84 6.04 -22.42
C VAL A 259 1.03 4.63 -21.83
N ILE A 260 1.72 3.76 -22.57
CA ILE A 260 2.16 2.45 -22.06
C ILE A 260 2.96 2.70 -20.79
N GLY A 261 2.71 1.93 -19.73
CA GLY A 261 3.34 2.17 -18.43
C GLY A 261 2.58 3.12 -17.49
N TYR A 262 1.53 3.81 -17.95
CA TYR A 262 0.68 4.63 -17.06
C TYR A 262 -0.52 3.84 -16.55
N GLY A 263 -0.56 3.60 -15.24
CA GLY A 263 -1.60 2.85 -14.55
C GLY A 263 -2.22 3.63 -13.39
N LEU A 264 -2.72 2.90 -12.39
CA LEU A 264 -3.33 3.49 -11.20
C LEU A 264 -3.32 2.55 -10.00
N ARG A 265 -3.37 3.17 -8.84
CA ARG A 265 -3.76 2.57 -7.56
C ARG A 265 -4.92 3.34 -6.98
N VAL A 266 -5.77 2.67 -6.22
CA VAL A 266 -6.95 3.30 -5.62
C VAL A 266 -6.84 3.37 -4.11
N VAL A 267 -7.43 4.43 -3.56
CA VAL A 267 -7.60 4.63 -2.12
C VAL A 267 -9.06 4.89 -1.77
N ARG A 268 -9.38 4.79 -0.48
CA ARG A 268 -10.68 5.16 0.12
C ARG A 268 -10.46 5.84 1.46
N THR A 269 -11.21 6.89 1.75
CA THR A 269 -11.19 7.50 3.09
C THR A 269 -11.69 6.48 4.13
N ALA A 270 -10.96 6.29 5.23
CA ALA A 270 -11.40 5.38 6.29
C ALA A 270 -12.58 5.99 7.04
N SER A 271 -13.69 5.25 7.14
CA SER A 271 -14.83 5.71 7.91
C SER A 271 -14.58 5.55 9.41
N LYS A 272 -15.35 6.27 10.22
CA LYS A 272 -15.28 6.12 11.69
C LYS A 272 -15.50 4.66 12.14
N ALA A 273 -16.38 3.93 11.46
CA ALA A 273 -16.64 2.52 11.76
C ALA A 273 -15.43 1.64 11.43
N ASP A 274 -14.70 1.97 10.35
CA ASP A 274 -13.50 1.26 9.95
C ASP A 274 -12.37 1.44 10.97
N LEU A 275 -12.20 2.66 11.49
CA LEU A 275 -11.24 2.98 12.55
C LEU A 275 -11.58 2.25 13.86
N GLU A 276 -12.86 2.19 14.22
CA GLU A 276 -13.32 1.45 15.40
C GLU A 276 -13.06 -0.06 15.26
N ALA A 277 -13.29 -0.63 14.08
CA ALA A 277 -13.00 -2.04 13.79
C ALA A 277 -11.49 -2.35 13.81
N ALA A 278 -10.65 -1.48 13.26
CA ALA A 278 -9.19 -1.62 13.31
C ALA A 278 -8.66 -1.63 14.75
N GLN A 279 -9.14 -0.70 15.58
CA GLN A 279 -8.79 -0.65 17.02
C GLN A 279 -9.25 -1.89 17.80
N GLU A 280 -10.35 -2.53 17.39
CA GLU A 280 -10.80 -3.78 18.00
C GLU A 280 -9.94 -4.98 17.58
N ALA A 281 -9.45 -5.01 16.33
CA ALA A 281 -8.57 -6.06 15.82
C ALA A 281 -7.19 -6.07 16.51
N GLU A 282 -6.71 -4.92 16.99
CA GLU A 282 -5.44 -4.81 17.73
C GLU A 282 -5.54 -5.22 19.21
N LYS A 283 -6.75 -5.41 19.75
CA LYS A 283 -6.91 -5.83 21.15
C LYS A 283 -6.44 -7.29 21.32
N PRO A 284 -5.56 -7.59 22.29
CA PRO A 284 -5.17 -8.96 22.60
C PRO A 284 -6.41 -9.79 22.96
N SER A 285 -6.67 -10.90 22.28
CA SER A 285 -7.83 -11.74 22.59
C SER A 285 -7.81 -12.17 24.06
N GLU A 286 -8.83 -11.83 24.84
CA GLU A 286 -8.93 -12.20 26.27
C GLU A 286 -9.15 -13.71 26.50
N ALA A 287 -9.28 -14.50 25.43
CA ALA A 287 -9.55 -15.93 25.47
C ALA A 287 -8.32 -16.81 25.81
N LYS A 288 -7.56 -16.50 26.87
CA LYS A 288 -6.57 -17.44 27.47
C LYS A 288 -6.44 -17.37 29.01
N LYS A 289 -7.44 -16.87 29.74
CA LYS A 289 -7.48 -16.97 31.22
C LYS A 289 -8.58 -17.91 31.72
N ALA A 290 -8.38 -19.22 31.55
CA ALA A 290 -8.92 -20.23 32.47
C ALA A 290 -8.31 -21.61 32.18
N ARG A 291 -7.17 -21.95 32.81
CA ARG A 291 -6.89 -23.37 33.12
C ARG A 291 -7.38 -23.62 34.54
N PRO A 292 -8.32 -24.54 34.77
CA PRO A 292 -8.67 -24.94 36.13
C PRO A 292 -7.47 -25.61 36.79
N ALA A 293 -7.11 -25.16 37.99
CA ALA A 293 -6.09 -25.82 38.79
C ALA A 293 -6.53 -27.26 39.10
N LEU A 294 -5.82 -28.26 38.57
CA LEU A 294 -5.99 -29.65 38.99
C LEU A 294 -5.58 -29.79 40.45
N LYS A 295 -6.58 -29.92 41.33
CA LYS A 295 -6.38 -30.36 42.71
C LYS A 295 -5.96 -31.84 42.71
N ASN A 296 -4.70 -32.10 43.04
CA ASN A 296 -4.19 -33.44 43.31
C ASN A 296 -4.88 -34.01 44.58
N LYS A 297 -5.88 -34.87 44.40
CA LYS A 297 -6.31 -35.82 45.45
C LYS A 297 -5.68 -37.18 45.14
N ARG A 298 -4.57 -37.51 45.79
CA ARG A 298 -4.17 -38.92 45.94
C ARG A 298 -4.77 -39.46 47.23
N ALA A 299 -5.74 -40.36 47.04
CA ALA A 299 -6.40 -41.11 48.07
C ALA A 299 -5.44 -42.08 48.78
N GLN A 300 -5.67 -42.22 50.07
CA GLN A 300 -5.13 -43.28 50.92
C GLN A 300 -5.58 -44.65 50.41
N GLY A 301 -4.65 -45.60 50.32
CA GLY A 301 -4.94 -47.02 50.15
C GLY A 301 -4.13 -47.82 51.15
N ARG A 302 -4.77 -48.27 52.25
CA ARG A 302 -4.22 -49.17 53.26
C ARG A 302 -5.21 -50.33 53.46
N ALA A 303 -4.84 -51.55 53.05
CA ALA A 303 -5.21 -52.86 53.63
C ALA A 303 -4.71 -53.97 52.69
N LYS A 304 -3.70 -54.80 53.04
CA LYS A 304 -3.68 -56.00 53.92
C LYS A 304 -4.37 -57.27 53.37
N ARG A 305 -3.59 -58.37 53.40
CA ARG A 305 -3.89 -59.83 53.34
C ARG A 305 -3.95 -60.43 51.92
N LYS A 306 -3.33 -61.58 51.61
CA LYS A 306 -2.80 -62.70 52.41
C LYS A 306 -1.33 -62.98 52.10
#